data_AF-A0A7S1RUP8-F1
#
_entry.id   AF-A0A7S1RUP8-F1
#
_cell.length_a   1.000
_cell.length_b   1.000
_cell.length_c   1.000
_cell.angle_alpha   90.00
_cell.angle_beta   90.00
_cell.angle_gamma   90.00
#
_symmetry.space_group_name_H-M   'P 1'
#
loop_
_entity.id
_entity.type
_entity.pdbx_description
1 polymer ?
#
loop_
_entity_poly.entity_id
_entity_poly.type
_entity_poly.pdbx_seq_one_letter_code
_entity_poly.pdbx_strand_id
1 'polypeptide(L)'
;KQWLAANIAPLLAEGRASLASTQRAASEIGRRYHGVNDRECRELKSTLGGMEGSKAGRVRLPVFYKMALYSHWRFDEKVDYLRTLGALDESDPKQPKVITVNYAMARNNCLESSGLYAICCRNECE
;
A
#
# COMPACT_ATOMS: atom_id res chain seq x y z
N LYS A 1 -11.93 11.22 -8.38
CA LYS A 1 -12.47 10.97 -9.75
C LYS A 1 -12.50 12.23 -10.62
N GLN A 2 -13.00 13.37 -10.14
CA GLN A 2 -13.05 14.64 -10.89
C GLN A 2 -11.67 15.22 -11.26
N TRP A 3 -10.66 15.07 -10.39
CA TRP A 3 -9.29 15.54 -10.65
C TRP A 3 -8.65 14.87 -11.87
N LEU A 4 -8.81 13.54 -11.99
CA LEU A 4 -8.23 12.75 -13.07
C LEU A 4 -8.81 13.19 -14.42
N ALA A 5 -10.14 13.41 -14.48
CA ALA A 5 -10.81 13.90 -15.69
C ALA A 5 -10.34 15.32 -16.07
N ALA A 6 -10.24 16.24 -15.10
CA ALA A 6 -9.84 17.62 -15.37
C ALA A 6 -8.39 17.77 -15.84
N ASN A 7 -7.48 16.88 -15.39
CA ASN A 7 -6.05 16.99 -15.70
C ASN A 7 -5.59 16.10 -16.87
N ILE A 8 -6.37 15.08 -17.23
CA ILE A 8 -6.05 14.19 -18.38
C ILE A 8 -6.83 14.61 -19.64
N ALA A 9 -7.86 15.44 -19.53
CA ALA A 9 -8.61 15.96 -20.68
C ALA A 9 -7.73 16.58 -21.79
N PRO A 10 -6.67 17.36 -21.51
CA PRO A 10 -5.78 17.89 -22.57
C PRO A 10 -4.96 16.80 -23.27
N LEU A 11 -4.70 15.68 -22.60
CA LEU A 11 -3.92 14.54 -23.13
C LEU A 11 -4.75 13.59 -24.01
N LEU A 12 -6.08 13.63 -23.86
CA LEU A 12 -7.02 12.80 -24.63
C LEU A 12 -7.60 13.54 -25.85
N ALA A 13 -7.35 14.85 -25.97
CA ALA A 13 -7.93 15.69 -27.02
C ALA A 13 -7.35 15.44 -28.42
N GLU A 14 -6.20 14.77 -28.54
CA GLU A 14 -5.56 14.49 -29.82
C GLU A 14 -5.41 12.98 -30.00
N GLY A 15 -6.17 12.42 -30.94
CA GLY A 15 -6.03 11.03 -31.34
C GLY A 15 -4.57 10.71 -31.66
N ARG A 16 -3.97 9.86 -30.83
CA ARG A 16 -2.54 9.46 -30.74
C ARG A 16 -1.65 10.44 -29.97
N ALA A 17 -1.58 10.24 -28.65
CA ALA A 17 -0.47 10.74 -27.85
C ALA A 17 0.83 10.02 -28.23
N SER A 18 1.92 10.78 -28.37
CA SER A 18 3.26 10.17 -28.49
C SER A 18 3.58 9.35 -27.22
N LEU A 19 4.42 8.32 -27.37
CA LEU A 19 4.92 7.55 -26.21
C LEU A 19 5.58 8.48 -25.18
N ALA A 20 6.32 9.48 -25.65
CA ALA A 20 6.97 10.47 -24.79
C ALA A 20 5.96 11.34 -24.01
N SER A 21 4.87 11.78 -24.64
CA SER A 21 3.81 12.52 -23.95
C SER A 21 3.09 11.64 -22.93
N THR A 22 2.83 10.38 -23.26
CA THR A 22 2.23 9.39 -22.35
C THR A 22 3.12 9.13 -21.12
N GLN A 23 4.43 8.97 -21.34
CA GLN A 23 5.39 8.73 -20.27
C GLN A 23 5.50 9.94 -19.33
N ARG A 24 5.56 11.16 -19.86
CA ARG A 24 5.56 12.40 -19.06
C ARG A 24 4.29 12.52 -18.21
N ALA A 25 3.14 12.23 -18.80
CA ALA A 25 1.86 12.25 -18.08
C ALA A 25 1.85 11.22 -16.94
N ALA A 26 2.26 9.98 -17.21
CA ALA A 26 2.36 8.93 -16.19
C ALA A 26 3.32 9.32 -15.05
N SER A 27 4.49 9.88 -15.36
CA SER A 27 5.44 10.36 -14.36
C SER A 27 4.89 11.50 -13.50
N GLU A 28 4.20 12.48 -14.11
CA GLU A 28 3.63 13.60 -13.38
C GLU A 28 2.44 13.19 -12.52
N ILE A 29 1.61 12.26 -13.02
CA ILE A 29 0.55 11.62 -12.25
C ILE A 29 1.16 10.93 -11.04
N GLY A 30 2.17 10.06 -11.22
CA GLY A 30 2.87 9.41 -10.12
C GLY A 30 3.37 10.42 -9.08
N ARG A 31 4.13 11.42 -9.53
CA ARG A 31 4.72 12.46 -8.68
C ARG A 31 3.69 13.19 -7.82
N ARG A 32 2.55 13.58 -8.41
CA ARG A 32 1.50 14.34 -7.68
C ARG A 32 0.60 13.45 -6.83
N TYR A 33 0.32 12.22 -7.26
CA TYR A 33 -0.56 11.32 -6.54
C TYR A 33 0.08 10.68 -5.30
N HIS A 34 1.41 10.69 -5.17
CA HIS A 34 2.07 10.27 -3.92
C HIS A 34 1.52 11.00 -2.69
N GLY A 35 1.21 12.30 -2.79
CA GLY A 35 0.62 13.06 -1.69
C GLY A 35 -0.80 12.63 -1.30
N VAL A 36 -1.51 11.93 -2.20
CA VAL A 36 -2.89 11.47 -1.95
C VAL A 36 -2.91 10.21 -1.09
N ASN A 37 -1.95 9.29 -1.27
CA ASN A 37 -1.88 8.05 -0.48
C ASN A 37 -1.03 8.17 0.79
N ASP A 38 -0.29 9.28 0.94
CA ASP A 38 0.65 9.46 2.04
C ASP A 38 -0.02 9.45 3.43
N ARG A 39 -1.23 10.02 3.53
CA ARG A 39 -1.99 10.03 4.78
C ARG A 39 -2.42 8.61 5.18
N GLU A 40 -3.07 7.88 4.29
CA GLU A 40 -3.51 6.49 4.53
C GLU A 40 -2.31 5.59 4.89
N CYS A 41 -1.20 5.76 4.19
CA CYS A 41 0.04 5.05 4.50
C CYS A 41 0.58 5.37 5.89
N ARG A 42 0.59 6.64 6.30
CA ARG A 42 1.02 7.04 7.65
C ARG A 42 0.08 6.49 8.73
N GLU A 43 -1.23 6.51 8.49
CA GLU A 43 -2.23 5.96 9.41
C GLU A 43 -2.12 4.43 9.53
N LEU A 44 -1.92 3.71 8.42
CA LEU A 44 -1.66 2.27 8.41
C LEU A 44 -0.37 1.93 9.17
N LYS A 45 0.74 2.61 8.84
CA LYS A 45 2.04 2.40 9.50
C LYS A 45 1.96 2.70 11.01
N SER A 46 1.27 3.76 11.40
CA SER A 46 1.07 4.13 12.81
C SER A 46 0.25 3.07 13.54
N THR A 47 -0.82 2.56 12.92
CA THR A 47 -1.65 1.49 13.48
C THR A 47 -0.82 0.21 13.66
N LEU A 48 -0.05 -0.18 12.64
CA LEU A 48 0.85 -1.34 12.69
C LEU A 48 1.93 -1.19 13.76
N GLY A 49 2.55 -0.01 13.86
CA GLY A 49 3.55 0.30 14.88
C GLY A 49 2.99 0.21 16.31
N GLY A 50 1.74 0.65 16.51
CA GLY A 50 1.06 0.55 17.81
C GLY A 50 0.75 -0.87 18.26
N MET A 51 0.83 -1.86 17.37
CA MET A 51 0.60 -3.28 17.66
C MET A 51 1.88 -4.07 17.92
N GLU A 52 3.06 -3.46 17.75
CA GLU A 52 4.32 -4.18 17.82
C GLU A 52 4.59 -4.73 19.21
N GLY A 53 5.15 -5.94 19.26
CA GLY A 53 5.54 -6.59 20.50
C GLY A 53 6.98 -6.22 20.89
N SER A 54 7.70 -7.20 21.45
CA SER A 54 9.12 -7.05 21.80
C SER A 54 10.07 -6.90 20.60
N LYS A 55 9.61 -7.21 19.38
CA LYS A 55 10.43 -7.15 18.17
C LYS A 55 9.83 -6.11 17.24
N ALA A 56 10.56 -5.01 17.03
CA ALA A 56 10.15 -3.93 16.14
C ALA A 56 9.92 -4.44 14.70
N GLY A 57 9.03 -3.77 13.99
CA GLY A 57 8.60 -4.12 12.64
C GLY A 57 7.73 -5.38 12.58
N ARG A 58 7.30 -5.93 13.72
CA ARG A 58 6.60 -7.21 13.78
C ARG A 58 5.44 -7.22 14.77
N VAL A 59 4.30 -7.70 14.29
CA VAL A 59 3.07 -7.85 15.05
C VAL A 59 2.74 -9.32 15.18
N ARG A 60 2.39 -9.81 16.38
CA ARG A 60 1.93 -11.21 16.52
C ARG A 60 0.65 -11.41 15.72
N LEU A 61 0.55 -12.50 14.96
CA LEU A 61 -0.59 -12.75 14.08
C LEU A 61 -1.96 -12.67 14.79
N PRO A 62 -2.14 -13.18 16.04
CA PRO A 62 -3.40 -13.00 16.76
C PRO A 62 -3.72 -11.54 17.13
N VAL A 63 -2.70 -10.71 17.37
CA VAL A 63 -2.87 -9.28 17.65
C VAL A 63 -3.29 -8.55 16.38
N PHE A 64 -2.67 -8.89 15.25
CA PHE A 64 -3.04 -8.36 13.92
C PHE A 64 -4.53 -8.60 13.63
N TYR A 65 -4.99 -9.85 13.74
CA TYR A 65 -6.42 -10.18 13.54
C TYR A 65 -7.34 -9.50 14.56
N LYS A 66 -6.93 -9.42 15.82
CA LYS A 66 -7.74 -8.76 16.86
C LYS A 66 -7.95 -7.27 16.57
N MET A 67 -6.99 -6.61 15.92
CA MET A 67 -7.08 -5.18 15.62
C MET A 67 -8.07 -4.82 14.51
N ALA A 68 -8.55 -5.80 13.75
CA ALA A 68 -9.71 -5.66 12.87
C ALA A 68 -10.96 -5.19 13.63
N LEU A 69 -11.06 -5.49 14.94
CA LEU A 69 -12.21 -5.12 15.78
C LEU A 69 -12.15 -3.67 16.30
N TYR A 70 -10.97 -3.05 16.25
CA TYR A 70 -10.71 -1.75 16.90
C TYR A 70 -10.20 -0.68 15.91
N SER A 71 -10.12 -1.01 14.62
CA SER A 71 -9.67 -0.10 13.58
C SER A 71 -10.57 -0.20 12.36
N HIS A 72 -10.47 0.77 11.45
CA HIS A 72 -11.14 0.70 10.15
C HIS A 72 -10.43 -0.23 9.16
N TRP A 73 -9.22 -0.70 9.51
CA TRP A 73 -8.45 -1.66 8.73
C TRP A 73 -8.97 -3.07 8.97
N ARG A 74 -9.07 -3.87 7.90
CA ARG A 74 -9.66 -5.20 7.99
C ARG A 74 -8.76 -6.24 8.63
N PHE A 75 -7.46 -6.19 8.34
CA PHE A 75 -6.46 -7.13 8.88
C PHE A 75 -6.94 -8.59 8.89
N ASP A 76 -7.58 -9.06 7.81
CA ASP A 76 -8.26 -10.35 7.72
C ASP A 76 -7.63 -11.30 6.68
N GLU A 77 -6.45 -10.95 6.18
CA GLU A 77 -5.70 -11.74 5.21
C GLU A 77 -5.41 -13.15 5.75
N LYS A 78 -5.70 -14.15 4.92
CA LYS A 78 -5.39 -15.55 5.22
C LYS A 78 -3.88 -15.73 5.38
N VAL A 79 -3.49 -16.63 6.28
CA VAL A 79 -2.09 -17.03 6.53
C VAL A 79 -1.34 -17.32 5.23
N ASP A 80 -1.91 -18.15 4.35
CA ASP A 80 -1.26 -18.51 3.09
C ASP A 80 -1.04 -17.31 2.18
N TYR A 81 -1.97 -16.34 2.20
CA TYR A 81 -1.82 -15.12 1.42
C TYR A 81 -0.75 -14.20 2.01
N LEU A 82 -0.71 -14.03 3.35
CA LEU A 82 0.36 -13.31 4.04
C LEU A 82 1.74 -13.92 3.73
N ARG A 83 1.81 -15.25 3.60
CA ARG A 83 3.03 -15.96 3.18
C ARG A 83 3.40 -15.65 1.73
N THR A 84 2.44 -15.65 0.80
CA THR A 84 2.66 -15.23 -0.60
C THR A 84 3.16 -13.80 -0.72
N LEU A 85 2.67 -12.89 0.14
CA LEU A 85 3.14 -11.50 0.21
C LEU A 85 4.55 -11.37 0.80
N GLY A 86 5.13 -12.45 1.35
CA GLY A 86 6.35 -12.39 2.16
C GLY A 86 6.15 -11.60 3.45
N ALA A 87 4.92 -11.41 3.91
CA ALA A 87 4.56 -10.62 5.08
C ALA A 87 4.46 -11.45 6.36
N LEU A 88 4.77 -12.76 6.32
CA LEU A 88 4.66 -13.66 7.47
C LEU A 88 6.06 -14.17 7.90
N ASP A 89 6.45 -13.86 9.14
CA ASP A 89 7.63 -14.40 9.82
C ASP A 89 7.21 -15.63 10.63
N GLU A 90 7.60 -16.81 10.13
CA GLU A 90 7.35 -18.12 10.75
C GLU A 90 8.63 -18.73 11.35
N SER A 91 9.65 -17.91 11.64
CA SER A 91 10.91 -18.38 12.25
C SER A 91 10.67 -19.09 13.59
N ASP A 92 9.63 -18.69 14.32
CA ASP A 92 9.02 -19.46 15.41
C ASP A 92 7.60 -19.90 14.99
N PRO A 93 7.40 -21.17 14.59
CA PRO A 93 6.10 -21.66 14.14
C PRO A 93 4.98 -21.56 15.19
N LYS A 94 5.34 -21.48 16.49
CA LYS A 94 4.35 -21.33 17.57
C LYS A 94 3.90 -19.88 17.76
N GLN A 95 4.66 -18.93 17.23
CA GLN A 95 4.38 -17.50 17.35
C GLN A 95 4.60 -16.78 16.03
N PRO A 96 3.79 -17.07 14.99
CA PRO A 96 3.89 -16.38 13.71
C PRO A 96 3.64 -14.88 13.87
N LYS A 97 4.41 -14.07 13.14
CA LYS A 97 4.34 -12.61 13.20
C LYS A 97 4.17 -12.03 11.81
N VAL A 98 3.38 -10.98 11.68
CA VAL A 98 3.29 -10.19 10.47
C VAL A 98 4.48 -9.23 10.43
N ILE A 99 5.22 -9.22 9.31
CA ILE A 99 6.26 -8.24 9.01
C ILE A 99 5.55 -6.98 8.51
N THR A 100 5.49 -5.95 9.35
CA THR A 100 4.61 -4.77 9.14
C THR A 100 4.95 -4.00 7.87
N VAL A 101 6.24 -3.86 7.56
CA VAL A 101 6.71 -3.18 6.33
C VAL A 101 6.26 -3.93 5.08
N ASN A 102 6.46 -5.26 5.04
CA ASN A 102 6.07 -6.07 3.89
C ASN A 102 4.55 -6.04 3.69
N TYR A 103 3.78 -6.08 4.78
CA TYR A 103 2.33 -5.93 4.72
C TYR A 103 1.91 -4.54 4.20
N ALA A 104 2.43 -3.45 4.77
CA ALA A 104 2.06 -2.08 4.39
C ALA A 104 2.43 -1.74 2.94
N MET A 105 3.50 -2.33 2.41
CA MET A 105 3.95 -2.14 1.02
C MET A 105 3.35 -3.16 0.04
N ALA A 106 2.58 -4.13 0.52
CA ALA A 106 1.97 -5.14 -0.34
C ALA A 106 0.88 -4.52 -1.23
N ARG A 107 0.71 -5.11 -2.43
CA ARG A 107 -0.18 -4.57 -3.46
C ARG A 107 -1.64 -4.41 -3.00
N ASN A 108 -2.12 -5.27 -2.10
CA ASN A 108 -3.46 -5.17 -1.51
C ASN A 108 -3.67 -3.90 -0.65
N ASN A 109 -2.60 -3.27 -0.20
CA ASN A 109 -2.63 -1.99 0.53
C ASN A 109 -2.28 -0.79 -0.37
N CYS A 110 -2.18 -0.99 -1.69
CA CYS A 110 -1.95 0.09 -2.64
C CYS A 110 -3.28 0.63 -3.17
N LEU A 111 -3.30 1.94 -3.45
CA LEU A 111 -4.40 2.57 -4.17
C LEU A 111 -4.28 2.22 -5.66
N GLU A 112 -5.12 1.31 -6.13
CA GLU A 112 -5.29 1.01 -7.56
C GLU A 112 -5.97 2.21 -8.25
N SER A 113 -5.15 3.16 -8.72
CA SER A 113 -5.65 4.41 -9.31
C SER A 113 -6.11 4.22 -10.76
N SER A 114 -5.66 3.15 -11.42
CA SER A 114 -6.10 2.72 -12.76
C SER A 114 -5.67 1.27 -12.99
N GLY A 115 -6.08 0.64 -14.09
CA GLY A 115 -5.54 -0.68 -14.49
C GLY A 115 -4.08 -0.66 -14.94
N LEU A 116 -3.44 0.52 -15.00
CA LEU A 116 -2.07 0.70 -15.48
C LEU A 116 -1.05 0.87 -14.36
N TYR A 117 -1.46 1.37 -13.19
CA TYR A 117 -0.54 1.61 -12.07
C TYR A 117 -1.27 1.59 -10.72
N ALA A 118 -0.56 1.09 -9.72
CA ALA A 118 -0.94 1.15 -8.31
C ALA A 118 -0.03 2.13 -7.57
N ILE A 119 -0.58 2.85 -6.60
CA ILE A 119 0.19 3.76 -5.75
C ILE A 119 0.31 3.11 -4.37
N CYS A 120 1.53 2.73 -4.02
CA CYS A 120 1.85 2.06 -2.76
C CYS A 120 2.51 3.02 -1.76
N CYS A 121 2.63 2.57 -0.51
CA CYS A 121 3.41 3.28 0.49
C CYS A 121 4.88 3.35 0.09
N ARG A 122 5.50 4.54 0.28
CA ARG A 122 6.90 4.76 -0.04
C ARG A 122 7.81 3.99 0.92
N ASN A 123 8.88 3.44 0.37
CA ASN A 123 10.03 2.99 1.14
C ASN A 123 10.78 4.22 1.67
N GLU A 124 10.80 4.41 2.98
CA GLU A 124 11.48 5.57 3.61
C GLU A 124 13.01 5.38 3.69
N CYS A 125 13.50 4.20 3.29
CA CYS A 125 14.92 3.88 3.27
C CYS A 125 15.58 4.09 1.90
N GLU A 126 14.83 4.58 0.90
CA GLU A 126 15.30 4.98 -0.44
C GLU A 126 15.23 6.51 -0.61
#